data_AF-A0A7S3KB63-F1
#
_entry.id   AF-A0A7S3KB63-F1
#
_cell.length_a   1.000
_cell.length_b   1.000
_cell.length_c   1.000
_cell.angle_alpha   90.00
_cell.angle_beta   90.00
_cell.angle_gamma   90.00
#
_symmetry.space_group_name_H-M   'P 1'
#
loop_
_entity.id
_entity.type
_entity.pdbx_description
1 polymer ?
#
loop_
_entity_poly.entity_id
_entity_poly.type
_entity_poly.pdbx_seq_one_letter_code
_entity_poly.pdbx_strand_id
1 'polypeptide(L)'
;TLIILIILLNLVIAIMGDTFDRVQETQVSTMLQEYCRIIRENEFLISRKTLFKDSKYIIIVQPERAEGTSTSWEGKLNQLKRFLEESSKKHVFHLNRLEKKLERMIESGLEDKLKPLEEKINLKISALENRLQKSNKMFTTYPVKELLDTVADL
;
A
#
# COMPACT_ATOMS: atom_id res chain seq x y z
N THR A 1 -10.69 -52.29 -2.97
CA THR A 1 -9.20 -52.39 -2.95
C THR A 1 -8.54 -51.10 -3.40
N LEU A 2 -8.90 -50.51 -4.55
CA LEU A 2 -8.33 -49.23 -5.04
C LEU A 2 -8.45 -48.05 -4.05
N ILE A 3 -9.63 -47.83 -3.46
CA ILE A 3 -9.84 -46.74 -2.49
C ILE A 3 -8.96 -46.91 -1.24
N ILE A 4 -8.82 -48.13 -0.74
CA ILE A 4 -7.96 -48.45 0.42
C ILE A 4 -6.50 -48.18 0.07
N LEU A 5 -6.06 -48.52 -1.15
CA LEU A 5 -4.69 -48.23 -1.63
C LEU A 5 -4.42 -46.72 -1.67
N ILE A 6 -5.38 -45.92 -2.16
CA ILE A 6 -5.25 -44.45 -2.23
C ILE A 6 -5.15 -43.85 -0.81
N ILE A 7 -5.99 -44.31 0.11
CA ILE A 7 -5.97 -43.85 1.50
C ILE A 7 -4.64 -44.22 2.18
N LEU A 8 -4.17 -45.46 1.98
CA LEU A 8 -2.89 -45.92 2.52
C LEU A 8 -1.71 -45.12 1.96
N LEU A 9 -1.72 -44.84 0.66
CA LEU A 9 -0.65 -44.07 0.01
C LEU A 9 -0.60 -42.63 0.54
N ASN A 10 -1.76 -41.98 0.68
CA ASN A 10 -1.83 -40.64 1.26
C ASN A 10 -1.34 -40.60 2.71
N LEU A 11 -1.64 -41.65 3.50
CA LEU A 11 -1.14 -41.78 4.86
C LEU A 11 0.38 -41.94 4.91
N VAL A 12 0.95 -42.80 4.06
CA VAL A 12 2.41 -43.02 4.00
C VAL A 12 3.13 -41.76 3.57
N ILE A 13 2.61 -41.03 2.57
CA ILE A 13 3.17 -39.76 2.13
C ILE A 13 3.14 -38.73 3.26
N ALA A 14 2.05 -38.66 4.03
CA ALA A 14 1.94 -37.75 5.16
C ALA A 14 2.98 -38.07 6.26
N ILE A 15 3.16 -39.35 6.61
CA ILE A 15 4.13 -39.78 7.62
C ILE A 15 5.57 -39.56 7.12
N MET A 16 5.86 -39.92 5.87
CA MET A 16 7.19 -39.71 5.30
C MET A 16 7.52 -38.22 5.16
N GLY A 17 6.54 -37.38 4.81
CA GLY A 17 6.72 -35.93 4.77
C GLY A 17 7.09 -35.36 6.14
N ASP A 18 6.30 -35.67 7.17
CA ASP A 18 6.52 -35.17 8.54
C ASP A 18 7.85 -35.66 9.13
N THR A 19 8.18 -36.94 8.92
CA THR A 19 9.46 -37.50 9.40
C THR A 19 10.66 -36.95 8.63
N PHE A 20 10.55 -36.73 7.31
CA PHE A 20 11.63 -36.17 6.50
C PHE A 20 11.96 -34.73 6.92
N ASP A 21 10.93 -33.89 7.09
CA ASP A 21 11.11 -32.51 7.51
C ASP A 21 11.72 -32.43 8.91
N ARG A 22 11.21 -33.22 9.87
CA ARG A 22 11.76 -33.27 11.24
C ARG A 22 13.21 -33.75 11.28
N VAL A 23 13.58 -34.74 10.46
CA VAL A 23 14.95 -35.24 10.38
C VAL A 23 15.87 -34.18 9.79
N GLN A 24 15.46 -33.49 8.72
CA GLN A 24 16.27 -32.40 8.15
C GLN A 24 16.54 -31.28 9.15
N GLU A 25 15.53 -30.86 9.90
CA GLU A 25 15.71 -29.82 10.93
C GLU A 25 16.67 -30.27 12.03
N THR A 26 16.54 -31.52 12.46
CA THR A 26 17.32 -32.07 13.59
C THR A 26 18.74 -32.47 13.18
N GLN A 27 19.00 -32.73 11.91
CA GLN A 27 20.28 -33.24 11.41
C GLN A 27 21.44 -32.28 11.72
N VAL A 28 21.27 -30.99 11.41
CA VAL A 28 22.33 -29.99 11.61
C VAL A 28 22.59 -29.78 13.11
N SER A 29 21.53 -29.69 13.91
CA SER A 29 21.63 -29.53 15.36
C SER A 29 22.34 -30.72 16.01
N THR A 30 21.95 -31.94 15.62
CA THR A 30 22.59 -33.18 16.12
C THR A 30 24.05 -33.24 15.71
N MET A 31 24.37 -32.88 14.46
CA MET A 31 25.75 -32.85 13.97
C MET A 31 26.61 -31.87 14.78
N LEU A 32 26.13 -30.65 15.03
CA LEU A 32 26.84 -29.65 15.84
C LEU A 32 27.00 -30.10 17.30
N GLN A 33 25.97 -30.72 17.87
CA GLN A 33 26.04 -31.29 19.23
C GLN A 33 27.12 -32.37 19.32
N GLU A 34 27.19 -33.26 18.33
CA GLU A 34 28.22 -34.30 18.27
C GLU A 34 29.62 -33.70 18.09
N TYR A 35 29.79 -32.67 17.27
CA TYR A 35 31.07 -31.96 17.16
C TYR A 35 31.49 -31.32 18.49
N CYS A 36 30.59 -30.60 19.16
CA CYS A 36 30.86 -30.02 20.48
C CYS A 36 31.21 -31.10 21.51
N ARG A 37 30.53 -32.25 21.45
CA ARG A 37 30.82 -33.40 22.30
C ARG A 37 32.20 -33.96 22.06
N ILE A 38 32.58 -34.17 20.79
CA ILE A 38 33.94 -34.63 20.41
C ILE A 38 35.00 -33.64 20.90
N ILE A 39 34.79 -32.34 20.72
CA ILE A 39 35.72 -31.31 21.20
C ILE A 39 35.86 -31.37 22.71
N ARG A 40 34.75 -31.51 23.45
CA ARG A 40 34.75 -31.62 24.92
C ARG A 40 35.49 -32.88 25.37
N GLU A 41 35.24 -34.01 24.72
CA GLU A 41 35.88 -35.28 25.06
C GLU A 41 37.39 -35.25 24.79
N ASN A 42 37.84 -34.53 23.76
CA ASN A 42 39.26 -34.41 23.40
C ASN A 42 39.97 -33.20 24.04
N GLU A 43 39.29 -32.43 24.89
CA GLU A 43 39.83 -31.20 25.49
C GLU A 43 41.12 -31.46 26.29
N PHE A 44 41.25 -32.64 26.90
CA PHE A 44 42.43 -33.01 27.70
C PHE A 44 43.72 -33.18 26.87
N LEU A 45 43.61 -33.40 25.55
CA LEU A 45 44.76 -33.51 24.65
C LEU A 45 45.37 -32.14 24.34
N ILE A 46 44.65 -31.05 24.59
CA ILE A 46 45.04 -29.69 24.23
C ILE A 46 45.43 -28.90 25.48
N SER A 47 46.70 -28.55 25.59
CA SER A 47 47.19 -27.69 26.67
C SER A 47 46.76 -26.23 26.44
N ARG A 48 45.60 -25.84 26.99
CA ARG A 48 45.04 -24.48 26.85
C ARG A 48 46.00 -23.37 27.27
N LYS A 49 46.83 -23.63 28.29
CA LYS A 49 47.78 -22.65 28.85
C LYS A 49 48.93 -22.29 27.91
N THR A 50 49.34 -23.22 27.04
CA THR A 50 50.43 -22.99 26.08
C THR A 50 49.90 -22.47 24.74
N LEU A 51 48.74 -22.94 24.30
CA LEU A 51 48.12 -22.53 23.03
C LEU A 51 47.42 -21.17 23.07
N PHE A 52 46.84 -20.77 24.20
CA PHE A 52 46.04 -19.52 24.31
C PHE A 52 46.67 -18.47 25.23
N LYS A 53 47.99 -18.51 25.40
CA LYS A 53 48.72 -17.65 26.36
C LYS A 53 48.53 -16.14 26.09
N ASP A 54 48.39 -15.77 24.82
CA ASP A 54 48.25 -14.36 24.38
C ASP A 54 46.81 -13.98 23.99
N SER A 55 45.85 -14.87 24.25
CA SER A 55 44.50 -14.79 23.71
C SER A 55 43.46 -14.53 24.81
N LYS A 56 43.06 -13.27 25.00
CA LYS A 56 41.87 -12.92 25.81
C LYS A 56 40.61 -13.09 24.96
N TYR A 57 39.97 -14.26 25.02
CA TYR A 57 38.66 -14.47 24.40
C TYR A 57 37.55 -14.55 25.44
N ILE A 58 36.42 -13.93 25.13
CA ILE A 58 35.14 -14.13 25.82
C ILE A 58 34.31 -15.04 24.92
N ILE A 59 34.02 -16.26 25.37
CA ILE A 59 33.11 -17.15 24.66
C ILE A 59 31.70 -16.75 25.06
N ILE A 60 31.01 -16.05 24.16
CA ILE A 60 29.58 -15.76 24.31
C ILE A 60 28.82 -16.91 23.66
N VAL A 61 28.35 -17.85 24.48
CA VAL A 61 27.38 -18.86 24.02
C VAL A 61 26.02 -18.20 24.05
N GLN A 62 25.60 -17.65 22.90
CA GLN A 62 24.22 -17.26 22.73
C GLN A 62 23.44 -18.52 22.36
N PRO A 63 22.39 -18.90 23.11
CA PRO A 63 21.52 -19.97 22.66
C PRO A 63 21.05 -19.59 21.26
N GLU A 64 21.20 -20.51 20.33
CA GLU A 64 20.61 -20.39 19.01
C GLU A 64 19.11 -20.14 19.24
N ARG A 65 18.69 -18.87 19.17
CA ARG A 65 17.29 -18.54 18.89
C ARG A 65 17.10 -19.18 17.54
N ALA A 66 16.36 -20.28 17.49
CA ALA A 66 16.20 -21.13 16.31
C ALA A 66 16.06 -20.27 15.04
N GLU A 67 17.19 -20.00 14.39
CA GLU A 67 17.29 -19.59 13.01
C GLU A 67 17.57 -20.84 12.15
N GLY A 68 17.46 -22.03 12.76
CA GLY A 68 17.51 -23.35 12.13
C GLY A 68 16.16 -23.75 11.51
N THR A 69 16.11 -23.57 10.20
CA THR A 69 15.40 -24.40 9.19
C THR A 69 13.87 -24.45 9.18
N SER A 70 13.16 -24.40 10.32
CA SER A 70 11.71 -24.08 10.36
C SER A 70 11.46 -22.60 10.00
N THR A 71 12.51 -21.79 10.12
CA THR A 71 12.63 -20.41 9.64
C THR A 71 12.64 -20.25 8.13
N SER A 72 12.71 -21.33 7.32
CA SER A 72 12.48 -21.17 5.87
C SER A 72 11.04 -20.77 5.61
N TRP A 73 10.05 -21.41 6.26
CA TRP A 73 8.66 -21.03 6.10
C TRP A 73 8.34 -19.75 6.85
N GLU A 74 8.72 -19.62 8.12
CA GLU A 74 8.42 -18.42 8.90
C GLU A 74 9.21 -17.18 8.42
N GLY A 75 10.43 -17.38 7.93
CA GLY A 75 11.24 -16.35 7.27
C GLY A 75 10.71 -15.97 5.90
N LYS A 76 10.28 -16.94 5.07
CA LYS A 76 9.55 -16.65 3.82
C LYS A 76 8.21 -15.97 4.11
N LEU A 77 7.50 -16.36 5.16
CA LEU A 77 6.23 -15.76 5.58
C LEU A 77 6.45 -14.32 6.08
N ASN A 78 7.52 -14.07 6.84
CA ASN A 78 7.89 -12.72 7.25
C ASN A 78 8.40 -11.88 6.08
N GLN A 79 9.12 -12.46 5.11
CA GLN A 79 9.48 -11.80 3.87
C GLN A 79 8.24 -11.47 3.04
N LEU A 80 7.29 -12.39 2.94
CA LEU A 80 6.02 -12.20 2.24
C LEU A 80 5.16 -11.16 2.96
N LYS A 81 5.12 -11.17 4.29
CA LYS A 81 4.45 -10.15 5.11
C LYS A 81 5.07 -8.77 4.90
N ARG A 82 6.40 -8.68 4.89
CA ARG A 82 7.13 -7.43 4.58
C ARG A 82 6.87 -6.98 3.15
N PHE A 83 6.91 -7.89 2.18
CA PHE A 83 6.61 -7.60 0.79
C PHE A 83 5.16 -7.15 0.60
N LEU A 84 4.21 -7.77 1.32
CA LEU A 84 2.80 -7.40 1.31
C LEU A 84 2.57 -6.05 1.96
N GLU A 85 3.21 -5.75 3.09
CA GLU A 85 3.17 -4.44 3.73
C GLU A 85 3.77 -3.36 2.82
N GLU A 86 4.89 -3.65 2.16
CA GLU A 86 5.54 -2.70 1.25
C GLU A 86 4.71 -2.50 -0.03
N SER A 87 4.15 -3.57 -0.59
CA SER A 87 3.22 -3.52 -1.72
C SER A 87 1.93 -2.78 -1.36
N SER A 88 1.40 -3.00 -0.16
CA SER A 88 0.23 -2.29 0.36
C SER A 88 0.51 -0.80 0.52
N LYS A 89 1.65 -0.43 1.10
CA LYS A 89 2.10 0.98 1.17
C LYS A 89 2.24 1.61 -0.20
N LYS A 90 2.80 0.90 -1.19
CA LYS A 90 2.89 1.36 -2.59
C LYS A 90 1.50 1.55 -3.22
N HIS A 91 0.57 0.63 -2.98
CA HIS A 91 -0.81 0.75 -3.47
C HIS A 91 -1.55 1.93 -2.83
N VAL A 92 -1.42 2.13 -1.52
CA VAL A 92 -1.99 3.30 -0.83
C VAL A 92 -1.41 4.60 -1.39
N PHE A 93 -0.11 4.66 -1.63
CA PHE A 93 0.51 5.82 -2.26
C PHE A 93 0.01 6.07 -3.69
N HIS A 94 -0.15 5.00 -4.49
CA HIS A 94 -0.72 5.10 -5.83
C HIS A 94 -2.18 5.57 -5.82
N LEU A 95 -3.00 5.09 -4.87
CA LEU A 95 -4.38 5.53 -4.69
C LEU A 95 -4.46 7.01 -4.33
N ASN A 96 -3.68 7.47 -3.35
CA ASN A 96 -3.65 8.90 -3.00
C ASN A 96 -3.19 9.77 -4.17
N ARG A 97 -2.25 9.27 -5.00
CA ARG A 97 -1.81 10.00 -6.20
C ARG A 97 -2.89 10.05 -7.28
N LEU A 98 -3.69 8.99 -7.43
CA LEU A 98 -4.84 8.95 -8.34
C LEU A 98 -5.96 9.86 -7.84
N GLU A 99 -6.29 9.83 -6.55
CA GLU A 99 -7.26 10.72 -5.91
C GLU A 99 -6.90 12.19 -6.16
N LYS A 100 -5.66 12.59 -5.86
CA LYS A 100 -5.17 13.95 -6.10
C LYS A 100 -5.09 14.32 -7.59
N LYS A 101 -5.09 13.34 -8.50
CA LYS A 101 -5.19 13.59 -9.95
C LYS A 101 -6.66 13.76 -10.36
N LEU A 102 -7.56 12.99 -9.77
CA LEU A 102 -9.00 13.12 -9.97
C LEU A 102 -9.50 14.48 -9.51
N GLU A 103 -9.11 14.91 -8.29
CA GLU A 103 -9.45 16.23 -7.75
C GLU A 103 -9.04 17.34 -8.73
N ARG A 104 -7.79 17.31 -9.21
CA ARG A 104 -7.30 18.30 -10.19
C ARG A 104 -8.06 18.27 -11.52
N MET A 105 -8.44 17.10 -12.01
CA MET A 105 -9.25 17.00 -13.23
C MET A 105 -10.69 17.49 -13.03
N ILE A 106 -11.26 17.29 -11.84
CA ILE A 106 -12.58 17.81 -11.48
C ILE A 106 -12.50 19.34 -11.40
N GLU A 107 -11.48 19.88 -10.75
CA GLU A 107 -11.28 21.32 -10.58
C GLU A 107 -11.07 22.01 -11.94
N SER A 108 -10.15 21.50 -12.77
CA SER A 108 -9.94 22.03 -14.12
C SER A 108 -11.16 21.84 -15.02
N GLY A 109 -11.82 20.67 -14.94
CA GLY A 109 -13.00 20.36 -15.75
C GLY A 109 -14.24 21.18 -15.36
N LEU A 110 -14.39 21.54 -14.08
CA LEU A 110 -15.40 22.49 -13.65
C LEU A 110 -15.05 23.89 -14.15
N GLU A 111 -13.81 24.33 -14.01
CA GLU A 111 -13.40 25.67 -14.42
C GLU A 111 -13.57 25.88 -15.94
N ASP A 112 -13.21 24.88 -16.74
CA ASP A 112 -13.39 24.88 -18.20
C ASP A 112 -14.87 24.90 -18.63
N LYS A 113 -15.77 24.38 -17.80
CA LYS A 113 -17.23 24.44 -18.04
C LYS A 113 -17.88 25.70 -17.47
N LEU A 114 -17.32 26.27 -16.40
CA LEU A 114 -17.87 27.44 -15.72
C LEU A 114 -17.61 28.72 -16.51
N LYS A 115 -16.37 28.91 -17.00
CA LYS A 115 -15.97 30.09 -17.79
C LYS A 115 -16.88 30.36 -19.00
N PRO A 116 -17.13 29.39 -19.91
CA PRO A 116 -18.02 29.64 -21.05
C PRO A 116 -19.47 29.86 -20.62
N LEU A 117 -19.89 29.33 -19.46
CA LEU A 117 -21.24 29.60 -18.92
C LEU A 117 -21.35 31.03 -18.39
N GLU A 118 -20.36 31.49 -17.63
CA GLU A 118 -20.26 32.88 -17.16
C GLU A 118 -20.22 33.86 -18.33
N GLU A 119 -19.44 33.56 -19.36
CA GLU A 119 -19.35 34.37 -20.56
C GLU A 119 -20.70 34.45 -21.30
N LYS A 120 -21.43 33.32 -21.39
CA LYS A 120 -22.79 33.28 -21.97
C LYS A 120 -23.82 34.05 -21.14
N ILE A 121 -23.70 34.02 -19.81
CA ILE A 121 -24.55 34.77 -18.88
C ILE A 121 -24.27 36.27 -19.03
N ASN A 122 -23.01 36.68 -19.04
CA ASN A 122 -22.62 38.08 -19.21
C ASN A 122 -23.09 38.63 -20.56
N LEU A 123 -22.95 37.86 -21.65
CA LEU A 123 -23.49 38.23 -22.96
C LEU A 123 -25.02 38.43 -22.93
N LYS A 124 -25.76 37.55 -22.23
CA LYS A 124 -27.21 37.70 -22.05
C LYS A 124 -27.58 38.92 -21.22
N ILE A 125 -26.84 39.21 -20.14
CA ILE A 125 -27.04 40.40 -19.30
C ILE A 125 -26.84 41.66 -20.15
N SER A 126 -25.73 41.77 -20.88
CA SER A 126 -25.48 42.92 -21.75
C SER A 126 -26.53 43.06 -22.87
N ALA A 127 -27.03 41.96 -23.42
CA ALA A 127 -28.13 42.01 -24.39
C ALA A 127 -29.44 42.50 -23.77
N LEU A 128 -29.75 42.08 -22.54
CA LEU A 128 -30.91 42.54 -21.78
C LEU A 128 -30.78 44.02 -21.40
N GLU A 129 -29.63 44.46 -20.90
CA GLU A 129 -29.36 45.87 -20.58
C GLU A 129 -29.52 46.75 -21.82
N ASN A 130 -28.98 46.34 -22.97
CA ASN A 130 -29.15 47.08 -24.22
C ASN A 130 -30.61 47.17 -24.66
N ARG A 131 -31.39 46.09 -24.50
CA ARG A 131 -32.83 46.09 -24.78
C ARG A 131 -33.59 47.01 -23.82
N LEU A 132 -33.24 46.97 -22.54
CA LEU A 132 -33.86 47.79 -21.51
C LEU A 132 -33.54 49.27 -21.74
N GLN A 133 -32.31 49.61 -22.10
CA GLN A 133 -31.90 50.96 -22.45
C GLN A 133 -32.59 51.47 -23.73
N LYS A 134 -32.76 50.62 -24.76
CA LYS A 134 -33.55 50.96 -25.96
C LYS A 134 -35.02 51.21 -25.63
N SER A 135 -35.62 50.35 -24.79
CA SER A 135 -37.01 50.52 -24.35
C SER A 135 -37.18 51.77 -23.50
N ASN A 136 -36.26 52.04 -22.57
CA ASN A 136 -36.29 53.24 -21.75
C ASN A 136 -36.11 54.52 -22.60
N LYS A 137 -35.24 54.48 -23.61
CA LYS A 137 -35.16 55.55 -24.63
C LYS A 137 -36.48 55.74 -25.36
N MET A 138 -37.15 54.68 -25.83
CA MET A 138 -38.48 54.82 -26.42
C MET A 138 -39.46 55.51 -25.46
N PHE A 139 -39.52 55.12 -24.18
CA PHE A 139 -40.39 55.77 -23.20
C PHE A 139 -40.06 57.25 -22.94
N THR A 140 -38.79 57.65 -23.05
CA THR A 140 -38.39 59.06 -22.97
C THR A 140 -38.61 59.85 -24.26
N THR A 141 -38.74 59.17 -25.40
CA THR A 141 -38.93 59.81 -26.73
C THR A 141 -40.39 59.90 -27.12
N TYR A 142 -41.24 59.02 -26.59
CA TYR A 142 -42.69 59.21 -26.64
C TYR A 142 -43.09 60.27 -25.61
N PRO A 143 -43.92 61.25 -25.98
CA PRO A 143 -44.37 62.27 -25.05
C PRO A 143 -45.48 61.66 -24.19
N VAL A 144 -45.11 60.77 -23.27
CA VAL A 144 -46.04 60.21 -22.29
C VAL A 144 -46.57 61.33 -21.38
N LYS A 145 -45.81 62.44 -21.23
CA LYS A 145 -46.29 63.68 -20.61
C LYS A 145 -47.43 64.34 -21.40
N GLU A 146 -47.32 64.46 -22.73
CA GLU A 146 -48.40 65.09 -23.53
C GLU A 146 -49.67 64.23 -23.57
N LEU A 147 -49.54 62.90 -23.58
CA LEU A 147 -50.70 61.99 -23.49
C LEU A 147 -51.36 62.01 -22.10
N LEU A 148 -50.59 62.14 -21.02
CA LEU A 148 -51.12 62.29 -19.66
C LEU A 148 -51.84 63.63 -19.47
N ASP A 149 -51.33 64.72 -20.05
CA ASP A 149 -51.98 66.03 -19.97
C ASP A 149 -53.29 66.04 -20.80
N THR A 150 -53.35 65.38 -21.96
CA THR A 150 -54.62 65.26 -22.73
C THR A 150 -55.68 64.37 -22.09
N VAL A 151 -55.31 63.47 -21.18
CA VAL A 151 -56.26 62.63 -20.43
C VAL A 151 -56.67 63.29 -19.11
N ALA A 152 -55.88 64.25 -18.60
CA ALA A 152 -56.22 65.03 -17.42
C ALA A 152 -57.19 66.20 -17.72
N ASP A 153 -57.30 66.62 -18.97
CA ASP A 153 -58.23 67.67 -19.45
C ASP A 153 -59.58 67.12 -20.00
N LEU A 154 -59.90 65.85 -19.73
CA LEU A 154 -61.19 65.19 -20.05
C LEU A 154 -61.94 64.79 -18.77
#